data_AF-A0A0B6YE33-F1
#
_entry.id   AF-A0A0B6YE33-F1
#
_cell.length_a   1.000
_cell.length_b   1.000
_cell.length_c   1.000
_cell.angle_alpha   90.00
_cell.angle_beta   90.00
_cell.angle_gamma   90.00
#
_symmetry.space_group_name_H-M   'P 1'
#
loop_
_entity.id
_entity.type
_entity.pdbx_description
1 polymer ?
#
loop_
_entity_poly.entity_id
_entity_poly.type
_entity_poly.pdbx_seq_one_letter_code
_entity_poly.pdbx_strand_id
1 'polypeptide(L)'
;FYQAVNILRSQDPSIKGVQVWYSEQVDLVINLSHDGIKLIFDHSSQRLKIIEVNCMSKVKLKYCGVHFNSPQIRPTLEQIDQSFGATHPGVYIAEKQ
;
A
#
# COMPACT_ATOMS: atom_id res chain seq x y z
N PHE A 1 -7.81 -3.38 -12.27
CA PHE A 1 -6.54 -3.35 -13.01
C PHE A 1 -6.52 -2.31 -14.14
N TYR A 2 -7.42 -2.38 -15.13
CA TYR A 2 -7.49 -1.43 -16.27
C TYR A 2 -7.44 0.06 -15.88
N GLN A 3 -8.25 0.48 -14.90
CA GLN A 3 -8.26 1.85 -14.40
C GLN A 3 -6.88 2.29 -13.89
N ALA A 4 -6.17 1.43 -13.14
CA ALA A 4 -4.85 1.75 -12.61
C ALA A 4 -3.83 1.93 -13.74
N VAL A 5 -3.88 1.10 -14.79
CA VAL A 5 -3.04 1.24 -15.97
C VAL A 5 -3.28 2.58 -16.67
N ASN A 6 -4.54 3.00 -16.83
CA ASN A 6 -4.87 4.28 -17.45
C ASN A 6 -4.38 5.47 -16.60
N ILE A 7 -4.51 5.40 -15.28
CA ILE A 7 -3.97 6.41 -14.37
C ILE A 7 -2.45 6.49 -14.51
N LEU A 8 -1.74 5.36 -14.51
CA LEU A 8 -0.28 5.36 -14.65
C LEU A 8 0.16 5.92 -16.00
N ARG A 9 -0.56 5.61 -17.09
CA ARG A 9 -0.31 6.21 -18.41
C ARG A 9 -0.48 7.73 -18.42
N SER A 10 -1.49 8.27 -17.72
CA SER A 10 -1.68 9.73 -17.64
C SER A 10 -0.62 10.43 -16.79
N GLN A 11 0.07 9.68 -15.92
CA GLN A 11 1.16 10.16 -15.07
C GLN A 11 2.56 9.81 -15.61
N ASP A 12 2.68 9.40 -16.89
CA ASP A 12 3.97 8.98 -17.47
C ASP A 12 5.11 9.98 -17.23
N PRO A 13 4.93 11.33 -17.28
CA PRO A 13 6.05 12.25 -17.00
C PRO A 13 6.66 12.09 -15.60
N SER A 14 5.86 11.68 -14.61
CA SER A 14 6.26 11.65 -13.20
C SER A 14 6.56 10.24 -12.68
N ILE A 15 5.81 9.23 -13.09
CA ILE A 15 5.96 7.86 -12.60
C ILE A 15 6.74 7.05 -13.64
N LYS A 16 7.99 6.72 -13.32
CA LYS A 16 8.91 5.97 -14.19
C LYS A 16 9.21 4.58 -13.63
N GLY A 17 9.69 3.68 -14.48
CA GLY A 17 10.05 2.32 -14.05
C GLY A 17 8.86 1.46 -13.64
N VAL A 18 7.72 1.62 -14.31
CA VAL A 18 6.53 0.78 -14.13
C VAL A 18 6.78 -0.58 -14.76
N GLN A 19 6.61 -1.65 -13.97
CA GLN A 19 6.69 -3.03 -14.42
C GLN A 19 5.38 -3.74 -14.13
N VAL A 20 4.96 -4.63 -15.03
CA VAL A 20 3.72 -5.42 -14.88
C VAL A 20 4.08 -6.89 -14.91
N TRP A 21 3.71 -7.63 -13.87
CA TRP A 21 3.85 -9.08 -13.79
C TRP A 21 2.46 -9.69 -13.81
N TYR A 22 2.25 -10.68 -14.67
CA TYR A 22 0.98 -11.36 -14.83
C TYR A 22 1.22 -12.85 -15.06
N SER A 23 0.34 -13.68 -14.52
CA SER A 23 0.21 -15.10 -14.85
C SER A 23 -1.25 -15.51 -14.62
N GLU A 24 -1.69 -16.58 -15.29
CA GLU A 24 -3.07 -17.10 -15.17
C GLU A 24 -3.41 -17.60 -13.76
N GLN A 25 -2.39 -17.90 -12.94
CA GLN A 25 -2.54 -18.57 -11.65
C GLN A 25 -2.16 -17.69 -10.46
N VAL A 26 -1.71 -16.45 -10.70
CA VAL A 26 -1.22 -15.56 -9.64
C VAL A 26 -1.82 -14.16 -9.76
N ASP A 27 -1.85 -13.47 -8.63
CA ASP A 27 -2.29 -12.08 -8.56
C ASP A 27 -1.47 -11.19 -9.52
N LEU A 28 -2.15 -10.25 -10.17
CA LEU A 28 -1.53 -9.30 -11.09
C LEU A 28 -0.74 -8.27 -10.28
N VAL A 29 0.50 -8.01 -10.64
CA VAL A 29 1.37 -7.06 -9.92
C VAL A 29 1.76 -5.92 -10.82
N ILE A 30 1.53 -4.69 -10.34
CA ILE A 30 2.17 -3.49 -10.88
C ILE A 30 3.26 -3.07 -9.90
N ASN A 31 4.51 -3.17 -10.31
CA ASN A 31 5.67 -2.76 -9.53
C ASN A 31 6.14 -1.37 -9.99
N LEU A 32 6.03 -0.38 -9.10
CA LEU A 32 6.56 0.97 -9.29
C LEU A 32 7.99 1.00 -8.75
N SER A 33 8.91 0.43 -9.55
CA SER A 33 10.26 0.08 -9.09
C SER A 33 11.09 1.28 -8.63
N HIS A 34 10.80 2.46 -9.17
CA HIS A 34 11.48 3.70 -8.80
C HIS A 34 10.86 4.36 -7.56
N ASP A 35 9.59 4.07 -7.26
CA ASP A 35 8.80 4.73 -6.21
C ASP A 35 8.73 3.93 -4.90
N GLY A 36 9.04 2.63 -4.94
CA GLY A 36 9.04 1.80 -3.73
C GLY A 36 7.68 1.22 -3.34
N ILE A 37 6.77 1.09 -4.31
CA ILE A 37 5.39 0.61 -4.12
C ILE A 37 5.09 -0.52 -5.10
N LYS A 38 4.40 -1.57 -4.64
CA LYS A 38 3.70 -2.53 -5.51
C LYS A 38 2.21 -2.49 -5.27
N LEU A 39 1.45 -2.54 -6.36
CA LEU A 39 0.00 -2.70 -6.35
C LEU A 39 -0.31 -4.13 -6.79
N ILE A 40 -0.91 -4.92 -5.92
CA ILE A 40 -1.25 -6.33 -6.18
C ILE A 40 -2.76 -6.42 -6.33
N PHE A 41 -3.21 -6.90 -7.48
CA PHE A 41 -4.61 -7.08 -7.83
C PHE A 41 -4.95 -8.55 -7.84
N ASP A 42 -6.09 -8.89 -7.25
CA ASP A 42 -6.63 -10.24 -7.28
C ASP A 42 -6.75 -10.77 -8.72
N HIS A 43 -6.24 -11.98 -8.98
CA HIS A 43 -6.17 -12.50 -10.35
C HIS A 43 -7.54 -12.68 -11.01
N SER A 44 -8.57 -13.01 -10.24
CA SER A 44 -9.92 -13.30 -10.75
C SER A 44 -10.73 -12.02 -10.96
N SER A 45 -10.84 -11.19 -9.92
CA SER A 45 -11.66 -9.98 -9.92
C SER A 45 -10.94 -8.74 -10.47
N GLN A 46 -9.62 -8.81 -10.61
CA GLN A 46 -8.74 -7.70 -10.96
C GLN A 46 -8.90 -6.46 -10.05
N ARG A 47 -9.43 -6.64 -8.84
CA ARG A 47 -9.57 -5.59 -7.83
C ARG A 47 -8.27 -5.46 -7.03
N LEU A 48 -7.96 -4.23 -6.60
CA LEU A 48 -6.77 -3.98 -5.78
C LEU A 48 -6.95 -4.72 -4.44
N LYS A 49 -6.00 -5.60 -4.13
CA LYS A 49 -6.01 -6.47 -2.95
C LYS A 49 -4.98 -6.00 -1.93
N ILE A 50 -3.77 -5.67 -2.37
CA ILE A 50 -2.67 -5.24 -1.50
C ILE A 50 -1.98 -4.01 -2.11
N ILE A 51 -1.67 -3.04 -1.25
CA ILE A 51 -0.67 -1.99 -1.51
C ILE A 51 0.55 -2.35 -0.66
N GLU A 52 1.61 -2.84 -1.30
CA GLU A 52 2.87 -3.18 -0.63
C GLU A 52 3.83 -2.00 -0.74
N VAL A 53 4.39 -1.57 0.39
CA VAL A 53 5.49 -0.60 0.41
C VAL A 53 6.79 -1.37 0.61
N ASN A 54 7.58 -1.49 -0.46
CA ASN A 54 8.80 -2.29 -0.45
C ASN A 54 10.06 -1.45 -0.12
N CYS A 55 9.95 -0.12 -0.12
CA CYS A 55 11.06 0.78 0.19
C CYS A 55 10.55 2.04 0.92
N MET A 56 10.58 2.01 2.25
CA MET A 56 10.09 3.11 3.10
C MET A 56 10.81 4.44 2.85
N SER A 57 12.08 4.44 2.43
CA SER A 57 12.84 5.65 2.14
C SER A 57 12.43 6.37 0.86
N LYS A 58 11.62 5.75 0.00
CA LYS A 58 11.14 6.35 -1.27
C LYS A 58 9.73 6.90 -1.17
N VAL A 59 9.01 6.62 -0.08
CA VAL A 59 7.59 6.91 0.06
C VAL A 59 7.36 7.86 1.23
N LYS A 60 6.46 8.83 1.06
CA LYS A 60 5.88 9.60 2.17
C LYS A 60 4.48 9.06 2.46
N LEU A 61 4.24 8.62 3.69
CA LEU A 61 2.94 8.10 4.11
C LEU A 61 2.38 8.98 5.23
N LYS A 62 1.09 9.29 5.11
CA LYS A 62 0.34 10.04 6.10
C LYS A 62 -1.03 9.43 6.34
N TYR A 63 -1.51 9.51 7.57
CA TYR A 63 -2.86 9.14 7.96
C TYR A 63 -3.48 10.29 8.76
N CYS A 64 -4.71 10.71 8.39
CA CYS A 64 -5.38 11.87 9.00
C CYS A 64 -4.52 13.15 9.09
N GLY A 65 -3.64 13.36 8.10
CA GLY A 65 -2.72 14.51 8.05
C GLY A 65 -1.40 14.33 8.80
N VAL A 66 -1.26 13.28 9.62
CA VAL A 66 -0.03 12.97 10.37
C VAL A 66 0.88 12.07 9.55
N HIS A 67 2.14 12.47 9.36
CA HIS A 67 3.13 11.64 8.68
C HIS A 67 3.66 10.58 9.64
N PHE A 68 3.66 9.32 9.20
CA PHE A 68 4.27 8.21 9.94
C PHE A 68 5.46 7.59 9.20
N ASN A 69 5.68 7.94 7.93
CA ASN A 69 6.87 7.56 7.19
C ASN A 69 7.25 8.67 6.18
N SER A 70 8.55 8.91 6.03
CA SER A 70 9.11 9.76 4.98
C SER A 70 10.58 9.37 4.69
N PRO A 71 11.19 9.86 3.60
CA PRO A 71 12.61 9.61 3.33
C PRO A 71 13.55 10.01 4.49
N GLN A 72 13.15 10.98 5.30
CA GLN A 72 13.90 11.48 6.45
C GLN A 72 13.47 10.88 7.79
N ILE A 73 12.29 10.26 7.86
CA ILE A 73 11.67 9.80 9.11
C ILE A 73 11.19 8.37 8.89
N ARG A 74 11.86 7.41 9.53
CA ARG A 74 11.41 6.02 9.53
C ARG A 74 10.18 5.86 10.44
N PRO A 75 9.26 4.95 10.10
CA PRO A 75 8.15 4.63 10.99
C PRO A 75 8.68 4.02 12.29
N THR A 76 8.13 4.47 13.41
CA THR A 76 8.31 3.84 14.73
C THR A 76 7.07 3.05 15.09
N LEU A 77 7.20 2.06 15.98
CA LEU A 77 6.05 1.30 16.47
C LEU A 77 5.03 2.23 17.12
N GLU A 78 5.47 3.21 17.93
CA GLU A 78 4.56 4.14 18.59
C GLU A 78 3.77 4.99 17.59
N GLN A 79 4.39 5.47 16.50
CA GLN A 79 3.68 6.24 15.47
C GLN A 79 2.65 5.40 14.71
N ILE A 80 2.94 4.13 14.47
CA ILE A 80 2.00 3.20 13.85
C ILE A 80 0.84 2.91 14.80
N ASP A 81 1.11 2.62 16.07
CA ASP A 81 0.07 2.37 17.07
C ASP A 81 -0.78 3.62 17.33
N GLN A 82 -0.19 4.81 17.33
CA GLN A 82 -0.95 6.05 17.43
C GLN A 82 -1.84 6.29 16.19
N SER A 83 -1.39 5.88 15.00
CA SER A 83 -2.11 6.10 13.74
C SER A 83 -3.20 5.05 13.49
N PHE A 84 -2.94 3.80 13.84
CA PHE A 84 -3.73 2.62 13.44
C PHE A 84 -4.08 1.68 14.60
N GLY A 85 -3.59 1.96 15.81
CA GLY A 85 -3.88 1.16 17.00
C GLY A 85 -5.33 1.28 17.43
N ALA A 86 -5.67 0.48 18.44
CA ALA A 86 -7.04 0.41 18.94
C ALA A 86 -7.49 1.77 19.48
N THR A 87 -8.51 2.35 18.85
CA THR A 87 -9.18 3.57 19.34
C THR A 87 -10.18 3.28 20.45
N HIS A 88 -10.49 2.00 20.69
CA HIS A 88 -11.34 1.54 21.77
C HIS A 88 -10.57 0.57 22.66
N PRO A 89 -10.67 0.69 24.00
CA PRO A 89 -10.13 -0.31 24.91
C PRO A 89 -10.77 -1.66 24.60
N GLY A 90 -9.97 -2.74 24.60
CA GLY A 90 -10.47 -4.08 24.31
C GLY A 90 -11.56 -4.48 25.31
N VAL A 91 -12.81 -4.47 24.87
CA VAL A 91 -13.93 -4.96 25.67
C VAL A 91 -13.96 -6.48 25.56
N TYR A 92 -13.82 -7.16 26.69
CA TYR A 92 -13.90 -8.61 26.75
C TYR A 92 -15.33 -9.05 26.38
N ILE A 93 -15.47 -9.81 25.28
CA ILE A 93 -16.77 -10.40 24.89
C ILE A 93 -16.89 -11.76 25.59
N ALA A 94 -17.62 -11.79 26.71
CA ALA A 94 -17.84 -12.99 27.51
C ALA A 94 -18.68 -14.08 26.80
N GLU A 95 -19.31 -13.77 25.67
CA GLU A 95 -20.26 -14.66 24.95
C GLU A 95 -19.59 -15.74 24.06
N LYS A 96 -18.27 -15.92 24.10
CA LYS A 96 -17.55 -16.93 23.30
C LYS A 96 -16.82 -18.00 24.14
N GLN A 97 -17.40 -18.45 25.25
CA GLN A 97 -16.95 -19.66 25.95
C GLN A 97 -17.90 -20.84 25.69
#